data_AF-A0A9Q4EYB3-F1
#
_entry.id   AF-A0A9Q4EYB3-F1
#
_cell.length_a   1.000
_cell.length_b   1.000
_cell.length_c   1.000
_cell.angle_alpha   90.00
_cell.angle_beta   90.00
_cell.angle_gamma   90.00
#
_symmetry.space_group_name_H-M   'P 1'
#
loop_
_entity.id
_entity.type
_entity.pdbx_description
1 polymer ?
#
loop_
_entity_poly.entity_id
_entity_poly.type
_entity_poly.pdbx_seq_one_letter_code
_entity_poly.pdbx_strand_id
1 'polypeptide(L)' 'MSYSAKSQKEYNDKCHIVRIKYTPKESGEYERLNKYLEKENITITAYLKELIKADLDSKGV' A
#
# COMPACT_ATOMS: atom_id res chain seq x y z
N MET A 1 -14.31 -9.16 18.63
CA MET A 1 -15.37 -8.15 18.39
C MET A 1 -15.94 -8.40 16.99
N SER A 2 -17.21 -8.79 16.88
CA SER A 2 -17.87 -8.93 15.58
C SER A 2 -18.45 -7.58 15.20
N TYR A 3 -17.84 -6.89 14.24
CA TYR A 3 -18.38 -5.66 13.71
C TYR A 3 -19.55 -6.00 12.79
N SER A 4 -20.67 -5.28 12.94
CA SER A 4 -21.79 -5.46 12.02
C SER A 4 -21.34 -5.15 10.58
N ALA A 5 -21.84 -5.88 9.59
CA ALA A 5 -21.52 -5.64 8.18
C ALA A 5 -21.77 -4.18 7.75
N LYS A 6 -22.76 -3.52 8.39
CA LYS A 6 -23.06 -2.10 8.22
C LYS A 6 -21.93 -1.20 8.71
N SER A 7 -21.42 -1.44 9.92
CA SER A 7 -20.31 -0.68 10.50
C SER A 7 -19.02 -0.83 9.69
N GLN A 8 -18.78 -2.01 9.11
CA GLN A 8 -17.61 -2.26 8.28
C GLN A 8 -17.69 -1.54 6.93
N LYS A 9 -18.89 -1.46 6.33
CA LYS A 9 -19.15 -0.69 5.11
C LYS A 9 -18.96 0.81 5.35
N GLU A 10 -19.56 1.35 6.41
CA GLU A 10 -19.42 2.79 6.77
C GLU A 10 -17.96 3.19 7.02
N TYR A 11 -17.15 2.30 7.58
CA TYR A 11 -15.71 2.54 7.74
C TYR A 11 -14.97 2.51 6.41
N ASN A 12 -15.23 1.49 5.58
CA ASN A 12 -14.60 1.36 4.27
C ASN A 12 -14.95 2.52 3.33
N ASP A 13 -16.17 3.06 3.41
CA ASP A 13 -16.61 4.21 2.64
C ASP A 13 -15.81 5.50 2.98
N LYS A 14 -15.21 5.57 4.18
CA LYS A 14 -14.31 6.67 4.58
C LYS A 14 -12.87 6.45 4.10
N CYS A 15 -12.53 5.25 3.65
CA CYS A 15 -11.17 4.92 3.24
C CYS A 15 -10.96 5.22 1.75
N HIS A 16 -9.89 5.97 1.45
CA HIS A 16 -9.42 6.13 0.08
C HIS A 16 -8.52 4.95 -0.31
N ILE A 17 -8.75 4.38 -1.49
CA ILE A 17 -8.02 3.21 -1.99
C ILE A 17 -7.23 3.59 -3.23
N VAL A 18 -5.91 3.37 -3.19
CA VAL A 18 -5.04 3.44 -4.35
C VAL A 18 -4.65 2.01 -4.73
N ARG A 19 -4.88 1.63 -5.99
CA ARG A 19 -4.54 0.29 -6.51
C ARG A 19 -3.38 0.40 -7.50
N ILE A 20 -2.35 -0.41 -7.30
CA ILE A 20 -1.21 -0.53 -8.21
C ILE A 20 -1.28 -1.91 -8.85
N LYS A 21 -1.20 -1.96 -10.18
CA LYS A 21 -1.20 -3.20 -10.96
C LYS A 21 0.15 -3.34 -11.64
N TYR A 22 0.83 -4.46 -11.40
CA TYR A 22 1.99 -4.89 -12.18
C TYR A 22 1.51 -5.83 -13.29
N THR A 23 1.87 -5.53 -14.53
CA THR A 23 1.60 -6.40 -15.67
C THR A 23 2.65 -7.51 -15.77
N PRO A 24 2.42 -8.58 -16.57
CA PRO A 24 3.42 -9.64 -16.73
C PRO A 24 4.78 -9.17 -17.25
N LYS A 25 4.85 -8.00 -17.91
CA LYS A 25 6.11 -7.39 -18.35
C LYS A 25 6.89 -6.74 -17.20
N GLU A 26 6.20 -6.38 -16.13
CA GLU A 26 6.73 -5.73 -14.92
C GLU A 26 6.87 -6.73 -13.77
N SER A 27 6.74 -8.04 -14.05
CA SER A 27 6.86 -9.10 -13.04
C SER A 27 8.21 -9.06 -12.33
N GLY A 28 9.29 -8.75 -13.05
CA GLY A 28 10.62 -8.60 -12.46
C GLY A 28 10.71 -7.43 -11.47
N GLU A 29 9.98 -6.33 -11.70
CA GLU A 29 9.92 -5.21 -10.77
C GLU A 29 9.15 -5.57 -9.51
N TYR A 30 8.04 -6.28 -9.67
CA TYR A 30 7.26 -6.81 -8.56
C TYR A 30 8.06 -7.81 -7.71
N GLU A 31 8.79 -8.73 -8.35
CA GLU A 31 9.68 -9.67 -7.65
C GLU A 31 10.79 -8.96 -6.90
N ARG A 32 11.39 -7.92 -7.51
CA ARG A 32 12.42 -7.11 -6.85
C ARG A 32 11.87 -6.39 -5.62
N LEU A 33 10.67 -5.82 -5.73
CA LEU A 33 9.97 -5.19 -4.61
C LEU A 33 9.72 -6.21 -3.49
N ASN A 34 9.17 -7.38 -3.81
CA ASN A 34 8.89 -8.41 -2.81
C ASN A 34 10.15 -8.89 -2.09
N LYS A 35 11.25 -9.14 -2.82
CA LYS A 35 12.53 -9.56 -2.20
C LYS A 35 13.06 -8.53 -1.20
N TYR A 36 12.94 -7.24 -1.52
CA TYR A 36 13.36 -6.18 -0.60
C TYR A 36 12.48 -6.16 0.66
N LEU A 37 11.17 -6.28 0.49
CA LEU A 37 10.22 -6.26 1.60
C LEU A 37 10.34 -7.48 2.51
N GLU A 38 10.61 -8.66 1.96
CA GLU A 38 10.92 -9.86 2.73
C GLU A 38 12.20 -9.69 3.54
N LYS A 39 13.24 -9.08 2.96
CA LYS A 39 14.51 -8.84 3.64
C LYS A 39 14.36 -7.87 4.81
N GLU A 40 13.62 -6.78 4.63
CA GLU A 40 13.42 -5.75 5.66
C GLU A 40 12.26 -6.10 6.61
N ASN A 41 11.52 -7.18 6.34
CA ASN A 41 10.32 -7.60 7.08
C ASN A 41 9.22 -6.50 7.14
N ILE A 42 9.05 -5.77 6.03
CA ILE A 42 8.10 -4.67 5.89
C ILE A 42 6.97 -5.08 4.94
N THR A 43 5.76 -4.61 5.19
CA THR A 43 4.64 -4.82 4.26
C THR A 43 4.69 -3.85 3.08
N ILE A 44 4.27 -4.30 1.89
CA ILE A 44 4.19 -3.45 0.67
C ILE A 44 3.46 -2.13 0.95
N THR A 45 2.36 -2.22 1.70
CA THR A 45 1.52 -1.06 2.01
C THR A 45 2.20 -0.05 2.92
N ALA A 46 2.97 -0.51 3.92
CA ALA A 46 3.74 0.37 4.79
C ALA A 46 4.85 1.08 3.99
N TYR A 47 5.62 0.31 3.22
CA TYR A 47 6.70 0.85 2.39
C TYR A 47 6.20 1.92 1.40
N LEU A 48 5.13 1.63 0.67
CA LEU A 48 4.57 2.60 -0.28
C LEU A 48 4.02 3.85 0.40
N LYS A 49 3.39 3.72 1.57
CA LYS A 49 2.88 4.88 2.34
C LYS A 49 4.02 5.76 2.81
N GLU A 50 5.11 5.18 3.31
CA GLU A 50 6.29 5.93 3.74
C GLU A 50 6.97 6.62 2.55
N LEU A 51 7.07 5.94 1.41
CA LEU A 51 7.70 6.49 0.21
C LEU A 51 6.88 7.66 -0.37
N ILE A 52 5.56 7.52 -0.45
CA ILE A 52 4.67 8.62 -0.86
C ILE A 52 4.75 9.77 0.14
N LYS A 53 4.73 9.49 1.44
CA LYS A 53 4.81 10.53 2.47
C LYS A 53 6.13 11.30 2.37
N ALA A 54 7.25 10.60 2.28
CA ALA A 54 8.57 11.22 2.16
C ALA A 54 8.68 12.07 0.88
N ASP A 55 8.10 11.61 -0.23
CA ASP A 55 8.05 12.36 -1.48
C ASP A 55 7.18 13.63 -1.36
N LEU A 56 6.01 13.55 -0.73
CA LEU A 56 5.15 14.71 -0.46
C LEU A 56 5.80 15.72 0.49
N ASP A 57 6.36 15.22 1.60
CA ASP A 57 7.10 16.03 2.58
C ASP A 57 8.29 16.75 1.89
N SER A 58 9.00 16.07 0.98
CA SER A 58 10.10 16.68 0.22
C SER A 58 9.65 17.79 -0.74
N LYS A 59 8.40 17.70 -1.22
CA LYS A 59 7.77 18.70 -2.10
C LYS A 59 7.06 19.80 -1.33
N GLY A 60 6.96 19.69 -0.01
CA GLY A 60 6.26 20.65 0.84
C GLY A 60 4.75 20.65 0.65
N VAL A 61 4.17 19.50 0.27
CA VAL A 61 2.72 19.30 0.07
C VAL A 61 2.09 18.62 1.27
#